data_AF-A0A3D4JFA9-F1
#
_entry.id   AF-A0A3D4JFA9-F1
#
_cell.length_a   1.000
_cell.length_b   1.000
_cell.length_c   1.000
_cell.angle_alpha   90.00
_cell.angle_beta   90.00
_cell.angle_gamma   90.00
#
_symmetry.space_group_name_H-M   'P 1'
#
loop_
_entity.id
_entity.type
_entity.pdbx_description
1 polymer ?
#
loop_
_entity_poly.entity_id
_entity_poly.type
_entity_poly.pdbx_seq_one_letter_code
_entity_poly.pdbx_strand_id
1 'polypeptide(L)' 'MHEITINLHMHTRYSDGSGTHKDIATAAFKAGVDVVIV' A
#
# COMPACT_ATOMS: atom_id res chain seq x y z
N MET A 1 -5.33 -12.29 20.00
CA MET A 1 -5.59 -11.08 19.18
C MET A 1 -4.77 -11.24 17.92
N HIS A 2 -5.34 -11.02 16.74
CA HIS A 2 -4.59 -11.08 15.48
C HIS A 2 -4.14 -9.67 15.12
N GLU A 3 -2.82 -9.46 15.01
CA GLU A 3 -2.24 -8.20 14.56
C GLU A 3 -2.22 -8.16 13.03
N ILE A 4 -2.49 -6.99 12.47
CA ILE A 4 -2.54 -6.74 11.03
C ILE A 4 -1.52 -5.66 10.71
N THR A 5 -0.63 -5.92 9.77
CA THR A 5 0.35 -4.95 9.28
C THR A 5 -0.29 -4.11 8.19
N ILE A 6 -0.43 -2.81 8.43
CA ILE A 6 -1.11 -1.88 7.51
C ILE A 6 -0.19 -0.75 7.09
N ASN A 7 -0.22 -0.42 5.79
CA ASN A 7 0.29 0.87 5.31
C ASN A 7 -0.88 1.88 5.20
N LEU A 8 -0.85 2.87 6.08
CA LEU A 8 -1.86 3.91 6.23
C LEU A 8 -1.52 5.21 5.49
N HIS A 9 -0.27 5.38 5.02
CA HIS A 9 0.17 6.63 4.44
C HIS A 9 1.22 6.40 3.34
N MET A 10 0.80 6.67 2.12
CA MET A 10 1.65 6.73 0.94
C MET A 10 1.01 7.66 -0.10
N HIS A 11 1.72 7.90 -1.20
CA HIS A 11 1.22 8.72 -2.29
C HIS A 11 1.15 7.92 -3.59
N THR A 12 0.16 8.24 -4.42
CA THR A 12 0.04 7.74 -5.80
C THR A 12 0.38 8.83 -6.80
N ARG A 13 0.37 8.48 -8.09
CA ARG A 13 0.38 9.45 -9.20
C ARG A 13 -0.77 10.47 -9.19
N TYR A 14 -1.77 10.30 -8.31
CA TYR A 14 -2.85 11.27 -8.15
C TYR A 14 -2.51 12.38 -7.14
N SER A 15 -1.33 12.34 -6.48
CA SER A 15 -0.71 13.52 -5.85
C SER A 15 0.72 13.76 -6.36
N ASP A 16 1.71 13.20 -5.68
CA ASP A 16 3.15 13.45 -5.81
C ASP A 16 3.97 12.14 -5.68
N GLY A 17 3.29 10.99 -5.59
CA GLY A 17 3.89 9.68 -5.78
C GLY A 17 3.95 9.29 -7.27
N SER A 18 4.61 8.17 -7.58
CA SER A 18 4.76 7.68 -8.96
C SER A 18 3.93 6.43 -9.28
N GLY A 19 3.55 5.65 -8.28
CA GLY A 19 2.82 4.38 -8.44
C GLY A 19 1.30 4.56 -8.70
N THR A 20 0.70 3.58 -9.38
CA THR A 20 -0.76 3.36 -9.35
C THR A 20 -1.18 2.62 -8.08
N HIS A 21 -2.49 2.59 -7.81
CA HIS A 21 -3.10 1.66 -6.84
C HIS A 21 -2.68 0.21 -7.07
N LYS A 22 -2.56 -0.23 -8.34
CA LYS A 22 -2.15 -1.59 -8.69
C LYS A 22 -0.69 -1.85 -8.32
N ASP A 23 0.20 -0.88 -8.57
CA ASP A 23 1.61 -1.00 -8.23
C ASP A 23 1.78 -1.13 -6.72
N ILE A 24 1.06 -0.29 -5.96
CA ILE A 24 1.00 -0.33 -4.50
C ILE A 24 0.50 -1.68 -3.98
N ALA A 25 -0.64 -2.17 -4.47
CA ALA A 25 -1.20 -3.45 -4.03
C ALA A 25 -0.24 -4.62 -4.33
N THR A 26 0.42 -4.59 -5.50
CA THR A 26 1.42 -5.59 -5.88
C THR A 26 2.65 -5.54 -4.97
N ALA A 27 3.11 -4.34 -4.62
CA ALA A 27 4.24 -4.16 -3.70
C ALA A 27 3.89 -4.62 -2.28
N ALA A 28 2.69 -4.28 -1.78
CA ALA A 28 2.20 -4.70 -0.48
C ALA A 28 2.11 -6.23 -0.37
N PHE A 29 1.55 -6.90 -1.39
CA PHE A 29 1.48 -8.35 -1.45
C PHE A 29 2.88 -9.00 -1.40
N LYS A 30 3.85 -8.47 -2.16
CA LYS A 30 5.24 -8.95 -2.14
C LYS A 30 5.95 -8.69 -0.81
N ALA A 31 5.60 -7.62 -0.12
CA ALA A 31 6.20 -7.21 1.14
C ALA A 31 5.54 -7.88 2.36
N GLY A 32 4.46 -8.64 2.19
CA GLY A 32 3.71 -9.22 3.30
C GLY A 32 2.92 -8.19 4.13
N VAL A 33 2.53 -7.07 3.51
CA VAL A 33 1.63 -6.09 4.13
C VAL A 33 0.19 -6.53 3.89
N ASP A 34 -0.58 -6.68 4.95
CA ASP A 34 -1.94 -7.24 4.91
C ASP A 34 -2.94 -6.28 4.28
N VAL A 35 -2.79 -4.97 4.55
CA VAL A 35 -3.74 -3.93 4.12
C VAL A 35 -3.01 -2.67 3.66
N VAL A 36 -3.55 -2.02 2.63
CA VAL A 36 -3.17 -0.68 2.19
C VAL A 36 -4.40 0.21 2.12
N ILE A 37 -4.27 1.47 2.56
CA ILE A 37 -5.28 2.52 2.38
C ILE A 37 -4.62 3.64 1.60
N VAL A 38 -5.22 3.99 0.46
CA VAL A 38 -4.63 4.87 -0.56
C VAL A 38 -5.56 6.01 -0.88
#